data_AF-A0A521U4K2-F1
#
_entry.id   AF-A0A521U4K2-F1
#
_cell.length_a   1.000
_cell.length_b   1.000
_cell.length_c   1.000
_cell.angle_alpha   90.00
_cell.angle_beta   90.00
_cell.angle_gamma   90.00
#
_symmetry.space_group_name_H-M   'P 1'
#
loop_
_entity.id
_entity.type
_entity.pdbx_description
1 polymer ?
#
loop_
_entity_poly.entity_id
_entity_poly.type
_entity_poly.pdbx_seq_one_letter_code
_entity_poly.pdbx_strand_id
1 'polypeptide(L)'
;MLTAPLHPAAAELARDLEIEQRLNTIAAVIRAGLVALAPSIVADLLDPHGALRHDAALGRLYADQVRAWAAGDLVALAASNVAWGRNGCRDCARRALQNCDGESRCNLCSFNASAREARA
;
A
#
# COMPACT_ATOMS: atom_id res chain seq x y z
N MET A 1 -6.64 32.91 -38.65
CA MET A 1 -5.98 32.35 -37.46
C MET A 1 -5.88 30.86 -37.67
N LEU A 2 -4.71 30.35 -38.01
CA LEU A 2 -4.47 28.92 -38.23
C LEU A 2 -4.15 28.29 -36.87
N THR A 3 -5.06 27.49 -36.34
CA THR A 3 -4.80 26.55 -35.26
C THR A 3 -3.87 25.47 -35.80
N ALA A 4 -2.59 25.49 -35.39
CA ALA A 4 -1.69 24.39 -35.65
C ALA A 4 -2.24 23.12 -34.96
N PRO A 5 -2.35 21.97 -35.66
CA PRO A 5 -2.73 20.72 -35.01
C PRO A 5 -1.62 20.33 -34.02
N LEU A 6 -1.97 20.26 -32.73
CA LEU A 6 -1.11 19.81 -31.63
C LEU A 6 -0.85 18.29 -31.66
N HIS A 7 -0.66 17.70 -32.85
CA HIS A 7 -0.28 16.29 -32.93
C HIS A 7 1.25 16.19 -32.84
N PRO A 8 1.80 15.43 -31.87
CA PRO A 8 3.24 15.19 -31.83
C PRO A 8 3.67 14.62 -33.18
N ALA A 9 4.79 15.12 -33.71
CA ALA A 9 5.36 14.54 -34.92
C ALA A 9 5.63 13.04 -34.67
N ALA A 10 5.55 12.18 -35.69
CA ALA A 10 5.67 10.72 -35.52
C ALA A 10 6.93 10.30 -34.71
N ALA A 11 8.01 11.08 -34.78
CA ALA A 11 9.23 10.87 -34.02
C ALA A 11 9.09 11.15 -32.51
N GLU A 12 8.25 12.11 -32.12
CA GLU A 12 7.94 12.43 -30.72
C GLU A 12 7.06 11.33 -30.10
N LEU A 13 6.02 10.88 -30.82
CA LEU A 13 5.18 9.76 -30.38
C LEU A 13 6.00 8.45 -30.22
N ALA A 14 6.89 8.15 -31.17
CA ALA A 14 7.76 6.98 -31.06
C ALA A 14 8.68 7.05 -29.83
N ARG A 15 9.19 8.25 -29.50
CA ARG A 15 10.01 8.48 -28.31
C ARG A 15 9.21 8.31 -27.02
N ASP A 16 7.99 8.84 -26.97
CA ASP A 16 7.12 8.72 -25.79
C ASP A 16 6.77 7.26 -25.51
N LEU A 17 6.45 6.48 -26.55
CA LEU A 17 6.20 5.04 -26.43
C LEU A 17 7.45 4.28 -25.95
N GLU A 18 8.64 4.65 -26.43
CA GLU A 18 9.91 4.06 -25.96
C GLU A 18 10.14 4.38 -24.46
N ILE A 19 9.89 5.62 -24.04
CA ILE A 19 9.98 6.02 -22.63
C ILE A 19 8.99 5.23 -21.78
N GLU A 20 7.73 5.12 -22.20
CA GLU A 20 6.71 4.36 -21.50
C GLU A 20 7.11 2.89 -21.34
N GLN A 21 7.62 2.27 -22.41
CA GLN A 21 8.08 0.89 -22.38
C GLN A 21 9.27 0.69 -21.42
N ARG A 22 10.20 1.66 -21.38
CA ARG A 22 11.31 1.65 -20.42
C ARG A 22 10.82 1.79 -18.98
N LEU A 23 9.88 2.70 -18.71
CA LEU A 23 9.26 2.86 -17.38
C LEU A 23 8.54 1.59 -16.94
N ASN A 24 7.79 0.95 -17.84
CA ASN A 24 7.11 -0.32 -17.58
C ASN A 24 8.10 -1.43 -17.24
N THR A 25 9.23 -1.50 -17.95
CA THR A 25 10.31 -2.47 -17.69
C THR A 25 10.95 -2.22 -16.33
N ILE A 26 11.29 -0.97 -16.01
CA ILE A 26 11.86 -0.58 -14.71
C ILE A 26 10.90 -0.93 -13.58
N ALA A 27 9.61 -0.60 -13.72
CA ALA A 27 8.59 -0.93 -12.75
C ALA A 27 8.44 -2.45 -12.55
N ALA A 28 8.54 -3.24 -13.62
CA ALA A 28 8.51 -4.69 -13.54
C ALA A 28 9.72 -5.25 -12.78
N VAL A 29 10.93 -4.75 -13.04
CA VAL A 29 12.15 -5.16 -12.32
C VAL A 29 12.06 -4.81 -10.83
N ILE A 30 11.61 -3.60 -10.50
CA ILE A 30 11.43 -3.17 -9.10
C ILE A 30 10.40 -4.07 -8.41
N ARG A 31 9.24 -4.32 -9.05
CA ARG A 31 8.22 -5.21 -8.49
C ARG A 31 8.77 -6.62 -8.26
N ALA A 32 9.46 -7.20 -9.23
CA ALA A 32 10.04 -8.54 -9.11
C ALA A 32 11.07 -8.61 -7.96
N GLY A 33 11.96 -7.62 -7.85
CA GLY A 33 12.96 -7.56 -6.78
C GLY A 33 12.32 -7.46 -5.39
N LEU A 34 11.33 -6.57 -5.23
CA LEU A 34 10.62 -6.43 -3.96
C LEU A 34 9.78 -7.68 -3.62
N VAL A 35 9.17 -8.35 -4.61
CA VAL A 35 8.46 -9.63 -4.40
C VAL A 35 9.43 -10.71 -3.92
N ALA A 36 10.63 -10.78 -4.50
CA ALA A 36 11.67 -11.72 -4.08
C ALA A 36 12.19 -11.43 -2.66
N LEU A 37 12.23 -10.17 -2.23
CA LEU A 37 12.67 -9.76 -0.89
C LEU A 37 11.59 -9.92 0.18
N ALA A 38 10.32 -9.93 -0.20
CA ALA A 38 9.19 -9.94 0.73
C ALA A 38 9.26 -11.06 1.79
N PRO A 39 9.64 -12.33 1.49
CA PRO A 39 9.78 -13.36 2.50
C PRO A 39 10.81 -13.04 3.58
N SER A 40 11.95 -12.43 3.21
CA SER A 40 13.00 -12.04 4.16
C SER A 40 12.50 -10.90 5.05
N ILE A 41 11.87 -9.89 4.46
CA ILE A 41 11.31 -8.75 5.21
C ILE A 41 10.26 -9.24 6.20
N VAL A 42 9.38 -10.16 5.78
CA VAL A 42 8.37 -10.78 6.66
C VAL A 42 9.02 -11.55 7.80
N ALA A 43 10.09 -12.31 7.54
CA ALA A 43 10.82 -13.03 8.58
C ALA A 43 11.41 -12.06 9.61
N ASP A 44 12.06 -10.99 9.17
CA ASP A 44 12.65 -9.98 10.05
C ASP A 44 11.60 -9.24 10.89
N LEU A 45 10.43 -8.93 10.30
CA LEU A 45 9.32 -8.27 11.00
C LEU A 45 8.67 -9.16 12.07
N LEU A 46 8.78 -10.48 11.92
CA LEU A 46 8.20 -11.47 12.84
C LEU A 46 9.23 -12.08 13.79
N ASP A 47 10.51 -11.71 13.67
CA ASP A 47 11.57 -12.18 14.55
C ASP A 47 11.28 -11.76 16.00
N PRO A 48 11.14 -12.71 16.94
CA PRO A 48 10.91 -12.42 18.36
C PRO A 48 12.07 -11.65 19.00
N HIS A 49 13.25 -11.61 18.38
CA HIS A 49 14.42 -10.84 18.83
C HIS A 49 14.68 -9.60 17.96
N GLY A 50 13.89 -9.39 16.90
CA GLY A 50 14.04 -8.33 15.93
C GLY A 50 13.63 -6.94 16.44
N ALA A 51 13.64 -5.96 15.52
CA ALA A 51 13.37 -4.55 15.83
C ALA A 51 11.98 -4.31 16.43
N LEU A 52 10.99 -5.15 16.09
CA LEU A 52 9.61 -5.04 16.55
C LEU A 52 9.27 -5.99 17.71
N ARG A 53 10.28 -6.56 18.40
CA ARG A 53 10.07 -7.50 19.52
C ARG A 53 9.18 -6.95 20.64
N HIS A 54 9.23 -5.64 20.89
CA HIS A 54 8.42 -4.97 21.92
C HIS A 54 6.99 -4.67 21.44
N ASP A 55 6.72 -4.89 20.17
CA ASP A 55 5.44 -4.61 19.53
C ASP A 55 5.10 -5.64 18.44
N ALA A 56 4.93 -6.90 18.86
CA ALA A 56 4.64 -8.00 17.95
C ALA A 56 3.33 -7.81 17.16
N ALA A 57 2.38 -7.01 17.67
CA ALA A 57 1.15 -6.70 16.96
C ALA A 57 1.40 -5.78 15.75
N LEU A 58 2.27 -4.77 15.92
CA LEU A 58 2.70 -3.92 14.82
C LEU A 58 3.54 -4.70 13.80
N GLY A 59 4.44 -5.59 14.27
CA GLY A 59 5.20 -6.48 13.40
C GLY A 59 4.33 -7.37 12.52
N ARG A 60 3.28 -7.97 13.08
CA ARG A 60 2.30 -8.75 12.31
C ARG A 60 1.57 -7.91 11.26
N LEU A 61 1.12 -6.70 11.61
CA LEU A 61 0.45 -5.82 10.65
C LEU A 61 1.37 -5.48 9.46
N TYR A 62 2.62 -5.09 9.72
CA TYR A 62 3.57 -4.79 8.64
C TYR A 62 3.90 -6.03 7.81
N ALA A 63 4.05 -7.19 8.45
CA ALA A 63 4.27 -8.44 7.72
C ALA A 63 3.09 -8.74 6.78
N ASP A 64 1.86 -8.56 7.24
CA ASP A 64 0.67 -8.77 6.40
C ASP A 64 0.58 -7.74 5.26
N GLN A 65 0.94 -6.48 5.50
CA GLN A 65 1.03 -5.46 4.45
C GLN A 65 2.09 -5.83 3.40
N VAL A 66 3.27 -6.29 3.81
CA VAL A 66 4.33 -6.75 2.89
C VAL A 66 3.87 -7.95 2.07
N ARG A 67 3.13 -8.90 2.67
CA ARG A 67 2.54 -10.03 1.93
C ARG A 67 1.50 -9.58 0.91
N ALA A 68 0.59 -8.69 1.28
CA ALA A 68 -0.41 -8.14 0.36
C ALA A 68 0.26 -7.38 -0.79
N TRP A 69 1.31 -6.61 -0.48
CA TRP A 69 2.13 -5.93 -1.48
C TRP A 69 2.76 -6.91 -2.47
N ALA A 70 3.40 -7.97 -1.96
CA ALA A 70 4.07 -8.97 -2.78
C ALA A 70 3.08 -9.79 -3.63
N ALA A 71 1.87 -10.00 -3.13
CA ALA A 71 0.77 -10.63 -3.88
C ALA A 71 0.15 -9.71 -4.95
N GLY A 72 0.52 -8.42 -4.97
CA GLY A 72 -0.09 -7.42 -5.85
C GLY A 72 -1.50 -6.99 -5.41
N ASP A 73 -1.89 -7.26 -4.16
CA ASP A 73 -3.18 -6.86 -3.60
C ASP A 73 -3.15 -5.39 -3.15
N LEU A 74 -3.10 -4.51 -4.15
CA LEU A 74 -3.04 -3.06 -3.94
C LEU A 74 -4.34 -2.51 -3.33
N VAL A 75 -5.46 -3.20 -3.52
CA VAL A 75 -6.77 -2.80 -2.96
C VAL A 75 -6.78 -3.04 -1.45
N ALA A 76 -6.38 -4.23 -0.99
CA ALA A 76 -6.27 -4.51 0.43
C ALA A 76 -5.28 -3.57 1.12
N LEU A 77 -4.13 -3.31 0.49
CA LEU A 77 -3.15 -2.35 0.97
C LEU A 77 -3.71 -0.94 1.12
N ALA A 78 -4.39 -0.44 0.08
CA ALA A 78 -5.01 0.87 0.10
C ALA A 78 -6.06 0.96 1.22
N ALA A 79 -6.91 -0.06 1.36
CA ALA A 79 -7.89 -0.15 2.44
C ALA A 79 -7.22 -0.10 3.83
N SER A 80 -6.17 -0.89 4.03
CA SER A 80 -5.38 -0.89 5.27
C SER A 80 -4.79 0.47 5.60
N ASN A 81 -4.18 1.14 4.61
CA ASN A 81 -3.59 2.48 4.77
C ASN A 81 -4.64 3.55 5.07
N VAL A 82 -5.81 3.49 4.41
CA VAL A 82 -6.94 4.40 4.68
C VAL A 82 -7.46 4.20 6.10
N ALA A 83 -7.68 2.95 6.52
CA ALA A 83 -8.14 2.63 7.87
C ALA A 83 -7.12 3.07 8.94
N TRP A 84 -5.82 2.91 8.66
CA TRP A 84 -4.74 3.41 9.52
C TRP A 84 -4.73 4.93 9.63
N GLY A 85 -4.72 5.64 8.49
CA GLY A 85 -4.67 7.11 8.46
C GLY A 85 -5.89 7.75 9.11
N ARG A 86 -7.07 7.13 8.96
CA ARG A 86 -8.29 7.59 9.64
C ARG A 86 -8.23 7.29 11.13
N ASN A 87 -8.08 6.03 11.53
CA ASN A 87 -8.36 5.62 12.91
C ASN A 87 -7.12 5.59 13.82
N GLY A 88 -5.91 5.57 13.26
CA GLY A 88 -4.66 5.29 13.98
C GLY A 88 -4.62 3.90 14.61
N CYS A 89 -5.54 3.00 14.23
CA CYS A 89 -5.76 1.73 14.90
C CYS A 89 -5.27 0.54 14.07
N ARG A 90 -4.42 -0.27 14.71
CA ARG A 90 -3.85 -1.50 14.14
C ARG A 90 -4.90 -2.53 13.77
N ASP A 91 -5.90 -2.72 14.62
CA ASP A 91 -6.96 -3.70 14.34
C ASP A 91 -7.85 -3.27 13.18
N CYS A 92 -8.13 -1.97 13.05
CA CYS A 92 -8.85 -1.43 11.90
C CYS A 92 -8.07 -1.66 10.62
N ALA A 93 -6.77 -1.33 10.61
CA ALA A 93 -5.91 -1.54 9.44
C ALA A 93 -5.74 -3.01 9.07
N ARG A 94 -5.65 -3.91 10.06
CA ARG A 94 -5.58 -5.36 9.85
C ARG A 94 -6.90 -5.91 9.29
N ARG A 95 -8.05 -5.50 9.81
CA ARG A 95 -9.37 -5.89 9.28
C ARG A 95 -9.60 -5.37 7.87
N ALA A 96 -9.20 -4.13 7.60
CA ALA A 96 -9.27 -3.54 6.27
C ALA A 96 -8.42 -4.30 5.25
N LEU A 97 -7.26 -4.79 5.67
CA LEU A 97 -6.42 -5.66 4.84
C LEU A 97 -7.10 -7.02 4.53
N GLN A 98 -7.90 -7.55 5.46
CA GLN A 98 -8.59 -8.84 5.29
C GLN A 98 -9.87 -8.74 4.45
N ASN A 99 -10.56 -7.60 4.55
CA ASN A 99 -11.89 -7.40 3.96
C ASN A 99 -11.88 -6.43 2.77
N CYS A 100 -10.73 -5.84 2.44
CA CYS A 100 -10.58 -4.79 1.44
C CYS A 100 -11.46 -3.55 1.71
N ASP A 101 -11.79 -3.30 2.98
CA ASP A 101 -12.68 -2.21 3.40
C ASP A 101 -11.94 -1.19 4.27
N GLY A 102 -11.68 -0.01 3.72
CA GLY A 102 -11.02 1.11 4.41
C GLY A 102 -11.85 1.73 5.54
N GLU A 103 -13.13 1.38 5.68
CA GLU A 103 -13.99 1.79 6.77
C GLU A 103 -13.98 0.81 7.96
N SER A 104 -13.21 -0.28 7.87
CA SER A 104 -13.11 -1.29 8.91
C SER A 104 -12.89 -0.68 10.30
N ARG A 105 -13.79 -1.00 11.24
CA ARG A 105 -13.71 -0.57 12.64
C ARG A 105 -13.54 -1.77 13.58
N CYS A 106 -12.78 -1.59 14.64
CA CYS A 106 -12.73 -2.52 15.77
C CYS A 106 -13.57 -1.99 16.94
N ASN A 107 -13.91 -2.82 17.92
CA ASN A 107 -14.72 -2.40 19.07
C ASN A 107 -14.15 -1.15 19.76
N LEU A 108 -12.83 -1.04 19.91
CA LEU A 108 -12.18 0.16 20.48
C LEU A 108 -12.44 1.42 19.65
N CYS A 109 -12.34 1.36 18.32
CA CYS A 109 -12.65 2.49 17.45
C CYS A 109 -14.15 2.73 17.30
N SER A 110 -14.99 1.71 17.37
CA SER A 110 -16.46 1.86 17.34
C SER A 110 -16.97 2.54 18.62
N PHE A 111 -16.40 2.20 19.79
CA PHE A 111 -16.66 2.90 21.04
C PHE A 111 -16.10 4.33 21.06
N ASN A 112 -14.98 4.58 20.36
CA ASN A 112 -14.34 5.91 20.29
C ASN A 112 -14.74 6.76 19.07
N ALA A 113 -15.47 6.23 18.09
CA ALA A 113 -15.96 6.99 16.94
C ALA A 113 -16.91 8.09 17.40
N SER A 114 -17.79 7.77 18.34
CA SER A 114 -18.61 8.74 19.06
C SER A 114 -17.77 9.71 19.90
N ALA A 115 -16.62 9.28 20.45
CA ALA A 115 -15.73 10.14 21.23
C ALA A 115 -14.91 11.12 20.37
N ARG A 116 -14.65 10.80 19.09
CA ARG A 116 -14.01 11.71 18.14
C ARG A 116 -15.01 12.68 17.51
N GLU A 117 -16.24 12.21 17.26
CA GLU A 117 -17.39 13.06 16.91
C GLU A 117 -17.76 14.02 18.06
N ALA A 118 -17.58 13.61 19.32
CA ALA A 118 -17.80 14.47 20.50
C ALA A 118 -16.66 15.47 20.80
N ARG A 119 -15.54 15.43 20.06
CA ARG A 119 -14.39 16.35 20.21
C ARG A 119 -14.22 17.31 19.03
N ALA A 120 -15.01 17.15 17.97
CA ALA A 120 -15.11 18.08 16.85
C ALA A 120 -16.18 19.15 17.15
#